data_AF-A0A6A1I7W6-F1
#
_entry.id   AF-A0A6A1I7W6-F1
#
_cell.length_a   1.000
_cell.length_b   1.000
_cell.length_c   1.000
_cell.angle_alpha   90.00
_cell.angle_beta   90.00
_cell.angle_gamma   90.00
#
_symmetry.space_group_name_H-M   'P 1'
#
loop_
_entity.id
_entity.type
_entity.pdbx_description
1 polymer ?
#
loop_
_entity_poly.entity_id
_entity_poly.type
_entity_poly.pdbx_seq_one_letter_code
_entity_poly.pdbx_strand_id
1 'polypeptide(L)' 'RYYQQLQERLSNKEKELMDPVLKKIETTIKKVADKKGLSVVVDKNTVVYGGLDITDEVSKALQSGK' A
#
# COMPACT_ATOMS: atom_id res chain seq x y z
N ARG A 1 12.77 -23.30 21.53
CA ARG A 1 13.77 -22.94 20.49
C ARG A 1 13.27 -23.24 19.08
N TYR A 2 12.95 -24.50 18.71
CA TYR A 2 12.45 -24.82 17.36
C TYR A 2 11.14 -24.09 16.98
N TYR A 3 10.14 -24.10 17.88
CA TYR A 3 8.88 -23.38 17.65
C TYR A 3 9.05 -21.87 17.45
N GLN A 4 9.97 -21.23 18.18
CA GLN A 4 10.26 -19.80 18.04
C GLN A 4 10.91 -19.49 16.68
N GLN A 5 11.87 -20.33 16.26
CA GLN A 5 12.50 -20.21 14.94
C GLN A 5 11.49 -20.43 13.80
N LEU A 6 10.53 -21.34 13.98
CA LEU A 6 9.48 -21.56 12.99
C LEU A 6 8.54 -20.36 12.89
N GLN A 7 8.11 -19.78 14.02
CA GLN A 7 7.31 -18.55 14.02
C GLN A 7 8.04 -17.38 13.35
N GLU A 8 9.33 -17.21 13.64
CA GLU A 8 10.16 -16.17 13.02
C GLU A 8 10.25 -16.36 11.50
N ARG A 9 10.50 -17.58 11.03
CA ARG A 9 10.53 -17.89 9.59
C ARG A 9 9.19 -17.61 8.91
N LEU A 10 8.08 -17.96 9.55
CA LEU A 10 6.75 -17.67 9.02
C LEU A 10 6.50 -16.17 8.91
N SER A 11 6.81 -15.40 9.96
CA SER A 11 6.67 -13.95 9.94
C SER A 11 7.57 -13.29 8.89
N ASN A 12 8.82 -13.74 8.75
CA ASN A 12 9.73 -13.23 7.74
C ASN A 12 9.22 -13.56 6.33
N LYS A 13 8.66 -14.76 6.13
CA LYS A 13 8.10 -15.15 4.83
C LYS A 13 6.87 -14.34 4.47
N GLU A 14 6.01 -14.08 5.45
CA GLU A 14 4.84 -13.21 5.27
C GLU A 14 5.25 -11.80 4.86
N LYS A 15 6.25 -11.21 5.54
CA LYS A 15 6.81 -9.90 5.18
C LYS A 15 7.40 -9.91 3.77
N GLU A 16 8.24 -10.89 3.44
CA GLU A 16 8.85 -11.03 2.11
C GLU A 16 7.81 -11.09 0.99
N LEU A 17 6.66 -11.73 1.25
CA LEU A 17 5.56 -11.80 0.29
C LEU A 17 4.74 -10.49 0.24
N MET A 18 4.60 -9.77 1.35
CA MET A 18 3.84 -8.51 1.42
C MET A 18 4.60 -7.28 0.93
N ASP A 19 5.91 -7.21 1.14
CA ASP A 19 6.76 -6.12 0.66
C ASP A 19 6.55 -5.78 -0.84
N PRO A 20 6.55 -6.74 -1.79
CA PRO A 20 6.30 -6.43 -3.19
C PRO A 20 4.86 -5.96 -3.46
N VAL A 21 3.89 -6.42 -2.67
CA VAL A 21 2.49 -5.96 -2.77
C VAL A 21 2.39 -4.50 -2.33
N LEU A 22 2.97 -4.16 -1.19
CA LEU A 22 3.02 -2.78 -0.68
C LEU A 22 3.70 -1.84 -1.68
N LYS A 23 4.84 -2.25 -2.25
CA LYS A 23 5.54 -1.46 -3.27
C LYS A 23 4.71 -1.24 -4.54
N LYS A 24 3.91 -2.25 -4.96
CA LYS A 24 2.97 -2.10 -6.09
C LYS A 24 1.88 -1.08 -5.76
N ILE A 25 1.36 -1.11 -4.53
CA ILE A 25 0.37 -0.16 -4.03
C ILE A 25 0.95 1.26 -4.04
N GLU A 26 2.10 1.48 -3.42
CA GLU A 26 2.79 2.79 -3.39
C GLU A 26 3.03 3.36 -4.79
N THR A 27 3.52 2.51 -5.71
CA THR A 27 3.76 2.93 -7.10
C THR A 27 2.46 3.34 -7.79
N THR A 28 1.35 2.65 -7.49
CA THR A 28 0.05 2.97 -8.07
C THR A 28 -0.54 4.24 -7.46
N ILE A 29 -0.40 4.43 -6.14
CA ILE A 29 -0.75 5.69 -5.46
C ILE A 29 -0.02 6.86 -6.12
N LYS A 30 1.29 6.74 -6.32
CA LYS A 30 2.11 7.78 -6.96
C LYS A 30 1.61 8.12 -8.37
N LYS A 31 1.32 7.11 -9.20
CA LYS A 31 0.77 7.34 -10.55
C LYS A 31 -0.57 8.09 -10.54
N VAL A 32 -1.46 7.75 -9.61
CA VAL A 32 -2.77 8.42 -9.48
C VAL A 32 -2.58 9.85 -8.96
N ALA A 33 -1.69 10.05 -7.99
CA ALA A 33 -1.34 11.37 -7.46
C ALA A 33 -0.74 12.28 -8.55
N ASP A 34 0.25 11.79 -9.30
CA ASP A 34 0.89 12.52 -10.41
C ASP A 34 -0.14 12.91 -11.47
N LYS A 35 -1.04 11.99 -11.85
CA LYS A 35 -2.12 12.25 -12.82
C LYS A 35 -3.10 13.32 -12.34
N LYS A 36 -3.32 13.44 -11.03
CA LYS A 36 -4.21 14.44 -10.41
C LYS A 36 -3.46 15.71 -10.00
N GLY A 37 -2.14 15.77 -10.15
CA GLY A 37 -1.32 16.90 -9.70
C GLY A 37 -1.23 17.05 -8.18
N LEU A 38 -1.37 15.95 -7.43
CA LEU A 38 -1.27 15.95 -5.96
C LEU A 38 0.19 15.85 -5.53
N SER A 39 0.65 16.79 -4.71
CA SER A 39 2.03 16.82 -4.20
C SER A 39 2.24 15.93 -2.97
N VAL A 40 1.19 15.71 -2.17
CA VAL A 40 1.22 14.92 -0.93
C VAL A 40 -0.04 14.08 -0.84
N VAL A 41 0.13 12.82 -0.46
CA VAL A 41 -0.98 11.90 -0.12
C VAL A 41 -0.77 11.47 1.34
N VAL A 42 -1.83 11.55 2.13
CA VAL A 42 -1.83 11.17 3.55
C VAL A 42 -2.85 10.06 3.79
N ASP A 43 -2.58 9.22 4.79
CA ASP A 43 -3.48 8.15 5.19
C ASP A 43 -4.81 8.72 5.71
N LYS A 44 -5.93 8.08 5.34
CA LYS A 44 -7.27 8.53 5.73
C LYS A 44 -7.48 8.59 7.24
N ASN A 45 -6.81 7.72 8.01
CA ASN A 45 -6.93 7.67 9.47
C ASN A 45 -6.30 8.89 10.17
N THR A 46 -5.43 9.62 9.48
CA THR A 46 -4.82 10.84 10.03
C THR A 46 -5.59 12.11 9.64
N VAL A 47 -6.58 12.00 8.74
CA VAL A 47 -7.37 13.12 8.24
C VAL A 47 -8.70 13.20 8.97
N VAL A 48 -8.88 14.25 9.77
CA VAL A 48 -10.11 14.49 10.53
C VAL A 48 -11.22 15.09 9.64
N TYR A 49 -10.86 15.96 8.69
CA TYR A 49 -11.81 16.56 7.75
C TYR A 49 -11.11 17.06 6.47
N GLY A 50 -11.80 16.90 5.34
CA GLY A 50 -11.34 17.39 4.05
C GLY A 50 -10.36 16.45 3.34
N GLY A 51 -9.63 17.00 2.38
CA GLY A 51 -8.77 16.23 1.47
C GLY A 51 -9.54 15.60 0.31
N LEU A 52 -8.84 15.35 -0.79
CA LEU A 52 -9.36 14.57 -1.91
C LEU A 52 -9.06 13.10 -1.65
N ASP A 53 -10.10 12.30 -1.42
CA ASP A 53 -9.96 10.84 -1.34
C ASP A 53 -9.67 10.28 -2.73
N ILE A 54 -8.57 9.51 -2.86
CA ILE A 54 -8.17 8.83 -4.11
C ILE A 54 -8.18 7.30 -3.97
N THR A 55 -8.69 6.77 -2.85
CA THR A 55 -8.62 5.34 -2.50
C THR A 55 -9.29 4.46 -3.56
N ASP A 56 -10.43 4.92 -4.09
CA ASP A 56 -11.18 4.20 -5.11
C ASP A 56 -10.44 4.18 -6.45
N GLU A 57 -9.85 5.29 -6.87
CA GLU A 57 -9.08 5.35 -8.11
C GLU A 57 -7.80 4.52 -8.04
N VAL A 58 -7.12 4.53 -6.90
CA VAL A 58 -5.95 3.67 -6.66
C VAL A 58 -6.37 2.20 -6.70
N SER A 59 -7.48 1.84 -6.06
CA SER A 59 -8.01 0.47 -6.06
C SER A 59 -8.33 -0.01 -7.48
N LYS A 60 -8.97 0.84 -8.30
CA LYS A 60 -9.24 0.55 -9.71
C LYS A 60 -7.95 0.41 -10.53
N ALA A 61 -6.99 1.30 -10.33
CA ALA A 61 -5.71 1.28 -11.03
C ALA A 61 -4.88 0.02 -10.69
N LEU A 62 -4.97 -0.46 -9.45
CA LEU A 62 -4.34 -1.72 -9.01
C LEU A 62 -4.95 -2.94 -9.70
N GLN A 63 -6.28 -2.93 -9.88
CA GLN A 63 -7.01 -4.01 -10.55
C GLN A 63 -6.76 -4.02 -12.06
N SER A 64 -6.63 -2.85 -12.70
CA SER A 64 -6.34 -2.75 -14.14
C SER A 64 -4.89 -3.08 -14.50
N GLY A 65 -3.99 -3.16 -13.51
CA GLY A 65 -2.61 -3.61 -13.68
C GLY A 65 -2.42 -5.11 -13.38
N LYS A 66 -3.49 -5.90 -13.44
CA LYS A 66 -3.47 -7.37 -13.59
C LYS A 66 -3.53 -7.70 -15.08
#